data_AF-A0AA40CCM7-F1
#
_entry.id   AF-A0AA40CCM7-F1
#
_cell.length_a   1.000
_cell.length_b   1.000
_cell.length_c   1.000
_cell.angle_alpha   90.00
_cell.angle_beta   90.00
_cell.angle_gamma   90.00
#
_symmetry.space_group_name_H-M   'P 1'
#
loop_
_entity.id
_entity.type
_entity.pdbx_description
1 polymer ?
#
loop_
_entity_poly.entity_id
_entity_poly.type
_entity_poly.pdbx_seq_one_letter_code
_entity_poly.pdbx_strand_id
1 'polypeptide(L)'
;MKSLTAVDETLNVISGQPGYVNIPLSLYIPFTKTWRGKRTADAVHREFARCVGKCKKNMATGATPTCIVDHWVLHMMESQKYRERVAACDVKAEKPSNFIRLFIDDAIGQALFTFLFASQDASSSATNWLFQVLAQRPDILDRLWEENLAARGGDRSKAADLATLEGLTYNAAVVKELLRYRPPVIFVPYLAVKDSPVTQGYTVPKGSMIIPA
;
A
#
# COMPACT_ATOMS: atom_id res chain seq x y z
N MET A 1 -13.91 -19.22 9.38
CA MET A 1 -14.14 -19.21 7.91
C MET A 1 -14.83 -17.93 7.39
N LYS A 2 -15.22 -16.96 8.24
CA LYS A 2 -15.92 -15.71 7.84
C LYS A 2 -15.01 -14.46 7.70
N SER A 3 -13.69 -14.58 7.93
CA SER A 3 -12.76 -13.42 7.94
C SER A 3 -11.84 -13.32 6.71
N LEU A 4 -11.91 -14.29 5.79
CA LEU A 4 -11.18 -14.26 4.52
C LEU A 4 -11.91 -13.41 3.47
N THR A 5 -13.25 -13.32 3.55
CA THR A 5 -14.09 -12.55 2.62
C THR A 5 -13.87 -11.05 2.68
N ALA A 6 -13.65 -10.46 3.86
CA ALA A 6 -13.50 -9.01 3.99
C ALA A 6 -12.20 -8.47 3.39
N VAL A 7 -11.10 -9.23 3.46
CA VAL A 7 -9.80 -8.84 2.86
C VAL A 7 -9.84 -9.00 1.35
N ASP A 8 -10.52 -10.05 0.87
CA ASP A 8 -10.76 -10.33 -0.54
C ASP A 8 -11.64 -9.23 -1.17
N GLU A 9 -12.73 -8.83 -0.52
CA GLU A 9 -13.60 -7.73 -0.96
C GLU A 9 -12.88 -6.38 -1.07
N THR A 10 -11.96 -6.07 -0.15
CA THR A 10 -11.21 -4.80 -0.17
C THR A 10 -10.15 -4.79 -1.27
N LEU A 11 -9.48 -5.93 -1.51
CA LEU A 11 -8.54 -6.12 -2.62
C LEU A 11 -9.25 -6.14 -3.98
N ASN A 12 -10.50 -6.61 -4.04
CA ASN A 12 -11.29 -6.66 -5.27
C ASN A 12 -11.68 -5.28 -5.81
N VAL A 13 -11.79 -4.27 -4.92
CA VAL A 13 -11.97 -2.87 -5.30
C VAL A 13 -10.70 -2.29 -5.92
N ILE A 14 -9.52 -2.62 -5.38
CA ILE A 14 -8.22 -2.09 -5.84
C ILE A 14 -7.72 -2.82 -7.11
N SER A 15 -7.98 -4.13 -7.21
CA SER A 15 -7.51 -4.99 -8.31
C SER A 15 -8.49 -5.13 -9.49
N GLY A 16 -9.64 -4.46 -9.43
CA GLY A 16 -10.64 -4.46 -10.51
C GLY A 16 -11.24 -5.84 -10.78
N GLN A 17 -11.56 -6.61 -9.74
CA GLN A 17 -12.28 -7.88 -9.88
C GLN A 17 -13.78 -7.67 -10.19
N PRO A 18 -14.45 -8.67 -10.80
CA PRO A 18 -15.79 -8.50 -11.37
C PRO A 18 -16.83 -8.22 -10.28
N GLY A 19 -17.40 -7.01 -10.30
CA GLY A 19 -18.52 -6.65 -9.42
C GLY A 19 -18.46 -5.22 -8.85
N TYR A 20 -17.27 -4.61 -8.76
CA TYR A 20 -17.11 -3.29 -8.10
C TYR A 20 -16.73 -2.15 -9.04
N VAL A 21 -16.14 -2.45 -10.18
CA VAL A 21 -15.89 -1.49 -11.25
C VAL A 21 -16.44 -2.15 -12.50
N ASN A 22 -17.10 -1.37 -13.36
CA ASN A 22 -17.64 -1.90 -14.62
C ASN A 22 -16.46 -2.49 -15.44
N ILE A 23 -16.22 -3.80 -15.30
CA ILE A 23 -15.11 -4.45 -15.98
C ILE A 23 -15.43 -4.32 -17.46
N PRO A 24 -14.60 -3.59 -18.22
CA PRO A 24 -14.91 -3.38 -19.61
C PRO A 24 -14.87 -4.74 -20.29
N LEU A 25 -15.89 -5.05 -21.10
CA LEU A 25 -15.98 -6.29 -21.88
C LEU A 25 -14.66 -6.60 -22.63
N SER A 26 -13.92 -5.53 -22.95
CA SER A 26 -12.58 -5.56 -23.54
C SER A 26 -11.56 -6.42 -22.77
N LEU A 27 -11.73 -6.66 -21.46
CA LEU A 27 -10.87 -7.55 -20.68
C LEU A 27 -10.84 -8.99 -21.26
N TYR A 28 -11.96 -9.43 -21.81
CA TYR A 28 -12.13 -10.76 -22.39
C TYR A 28 -11.86 -10.81 -23.89
N ILE A 29 -11.67 -9.65 -24.54
CA ILE A 29 -11.37 -9.56 -25.97
C ILE A 29 -9.86 -9.67 -26.15
N PRO A 30 -9.34 -10.70 -26.86
CA PRO A 30 -7.91 -10.85 -27.07
C PRO A 30 -7.26 -9.60 -27.68
N PHE A 31 -6.01 -9.35 -27.27
CA PHE A 31 -5.14 -8.28 -27.78
C PHE A 31 -5.53 -6.83 -27.45
N THR A 32 -6.61 -6.58 -26.72
CA THR A 32 -6.91 -5.24 -26.18
C THR A 32 -5.92 -4.83 -25.09
N LYS A 33 -5.87 -3.53 -24.76
CA LYS A 33 -5.01 -3.01 -23.68
C LYS A 33 -5.34 -3.64 -22.33
N THR A 34 -6.63 -3.80 -22.01
CA THR A 34 -7.13 -4.40 -20.78
C THR A 34 -6.83 -5.89 -20.72
N TRP A 35 -7.01 -6.63 -21.82
CA TRP A 35 -6.63 -8.03 -21.91
C TRP A 35 -5.13 -8.25 -21.70
N ARG A 36 -4.28 -7.42 -22.33
CA ARG A 36 -2.81 -7.47 -22.11
C ARG A 36 -2.48 -7.14 -20.66
N GLY A 37 -3.09 -6.08 -20.11
CA GLY A 37 -2.91 -5.66 -18.72
C GLY A 37 -3.23 -6.77 -17.72
N LYS A 38 -4.35 -7.49 -17.90
CA LYS A 38 -4.72 -8.62 -17.04
C LYS A 38 -3.68 -9.73 -17.06
N ARG A 39 -3.19 -10.11 -18.25
CA ARG A 39 -2.16 -11.16 -18.37
C ARG A 39 -0.84 -10.75 -17.74
N THR A 40 -0.47 -9.47 -17.87
CA THR A 40 0.69 -8.91 -17.18
C THR A 40 0.51 -8.96 -15.67
N ALA A 41 -0.65 -8.52 -15.15
CA ALA A 41 -0.95 -8.58 -13.72
C ALA A 41 -0.90 -10.02 -13.18
N ASP A 42 -1.45 -10.99 -13.92
CA ASP A 42 -1.39 -12.41 -13.55
C ASP A 42 0.04 -12.96 -13.54
N ALA A 43 0.87 -12.56 -14.50
CA ALA A 43 2.28 -12.93 -14.53
C ALA A 43 3.03 -12.35 -13.33
N VAL A 44 2.77 -11.09 -12.99
CA VAL A 44 3.36 -10.42 -11.84
C VAL A 44 2.93 -11.11 -10.54
N HIS A 45 1.64 -11.36 -10.33
CA HIS A 45 1.15 -12.06 -9.14
C HIS A 45 1.82 -13.43 -8.94
N ARG A 46 1.99 -14.21 -10.02
CA ARG A 46 2.70 -15.50 -9.95
C ARG A 46 4.15 -15.34 -9.49
N GLU A 47 4.84 -14.32 -9.96
CA GLU A 47 6.22 -14.05 -9.55
C GLU A 47 6.30 -13.61 -8.08
N PHE A 48 5.38 -12.77 -7.61
CA PHE A 48 5.29 -12.40 -6.19
C PHE A 48 5.04 -13.62 -5.31
N ALA A 49 4.09 -14.49 -5.66
CA ALA A 49 3.84 -15.73 -4.94
C ALA A 49 5.07 -16.64 -4.91
N ARG A 50 5.79 -16.77 -6.04
CA ARG A 50 7.04 -17.53 -6.11
C ARG A 50 8.12 -16.97 -5.18
N CYS A 51 8.26 -15.65 -5.10
CA CYS A 51 9.19 -14.99 -4.19
C CYS A 51 8.80 -15.23 -2.72
N VAL A 52 7.52 -15.17 -2.38
CA VAL A 52 7.02 -15.51 -1.04
C VAL A 52 7.33 -16.96 -0.68
N GLY A 53 7.10 -17.91 -1.59
CA GLY A 53 7.43 -19.31 -1.35
C GLY A 53 8.93 -19.54 -1.09
N LYS A 54 9.81 -18.81 -1.79
CA LYS A 54 11.25 -18.80 -1.50
C LYS A 54 11.57 -18.19 -0.14
N CYS A 55 10.95 -17.06 0.19
CA CYS A 55 11.08 -16.40 1.49
C CYS A 55 10.69 -17.35 2.63
N LYS A 56 9.56 -18.06 2.53
CA LYS A 56 9.14 -19.06 3.53
C LYS A 56 10.15 -20.19 3.72
N LYS A 57 10.70 -20.72 2.62
CA LYS A 57 11.75 -21.76 2.70
C LYS A 57 13.01 -21.23 3.37
N ASN A 58 13.41 -20.00 3.06
CA ASN A 58 14.56 -19.34 3.68
C ASN A 58 14.33 -19.07 5.18
N MET A 59 13.13 -18.62 5.57
CA MET A 59 12.82 -18.37 6.98
C MET A 59 12.70 -19.65 7.80
N ALA A 60 12.32 -20.76 7.18
CA ALA A 60 12.34 -22.08 7.81
C ALA A 60 13.75 -22.56 8.20
N THR A 61 14.81 -22.06 7.57
CA THR A 61 16.19 -22.41 7.95
C THR A 61 16.71 -21.60 9.15
N GLY A 62 15.96 -20.60 9.63
CA GLY A 62 16.38 -19.69 10.68
C GLY A 62 17.25 -18.53 10.19
N ALA A 63 17.18 -18.18 8.91
CA ALA A 63 17.85 -16.99 8.37
C ALA A 63 17.40 -15.70 9.09
N THR A 64 18.23 -14.66 9.01
CA THR A 64 17.91 -13.33 9.57
C THR A 64 16.94 -12.60 8.64
N PRO A 65 15.82 -12.02 9.15
CA PRO A 65 14.88 -11.29 8.30
C PRO A 65 15.50 -9.98 7.81
N THR A 66 15.31 -9.65 6.53
CA THR A 66 15.89 -8.46 5.87
C THR A 66 14.85 -7.53 5.27
N CYS A 67 13.64 -8.03 5.03
CA CYS A 67 12.56 -7.27 4.42
C CYS A 67 11.22 -7.49 5.13
N ILE A 68 10.22 -6.68 4.76
CA ILE A 68 8.86 -6.76 5.33
C ILE A 68 8.23 -8.16 5.17
N VAL A 69 8.53 -8.85 4.06
CA VAL A 69 8.02 -10.20 3.79
C VAL A 69 8.63 -11.21 4.75
N ASP A 70 9.95 -11.11 4.98
CA ASP A 70 10.66 -11.97 5.92
C ASP A 70 10.10 -11.81 7.34
N HIS A 71 9.93 -10.57 7.79
CA HIS A 71 9.32 -10.29 9.10
C HIS A 71 7.88 -10.80 9.20
N TRP A 72 7.08 -10.63 8.15
CA TRP A 72 5.72 -11.17 8.12
C TRP A 72 5.74 -12.71 8.23
N VAL A 73 6.56 -13.39 7.43
CA VAL A 73 6.69 -14.85 7.46
C VAL A 73 7.20 -15.34 8.81
N LEU A 74 8.19 -14.68 9.39
CA LEU A 74 8.72 -15.01 10.72
C LEU A 74 7.61 -14.94 11.78
N HIS A 75 6.84 -13.85 11.82
CA HIS A 75 5.73 -13.71 12.76
C HIS A 75 4.61 -14.74 12.52
N MET A 76 4.40 -15.20 11.28
CA MET A 76 3.47 -16.29 10.98
C MET A 76 3.95 -17.60 11.59
N MET A 77 5.24 -17.90 11.46
CA MET A 77 5.85 -19.12 12.00
C MET A 77 5.88 -19.10 13.53
N GLU A 78 6.19 -17.96 14.16
CA GLU A 78 6.11 -17.79 15.61
C GLU A 78 4.69 -17.98 16.14
N SER A 79 3.71 -17.39 15.46
CA SER A 79 2.29 -17.56 15.79
C SER A 79 1.83 -19.00 15.67
N GLN A 80 2.33 -19.74 14.68
CA GLN A 80 2.04 -21.16 14.52
C GLN A 80 2.67 -21.99 15.65
N LYS A 81 3.96 -21.77 15.96
CA LYS A 81 4.65 -22.45 17.07
C LYS A 81 3.93 -22.22 18.40
N TYR A 82 3.44 -21.00 18.63
CA TYR A 82 2.63 -20.70 19.81
C TYR A 82 1.33 -21.52 19.85
N ARG A 83 0.59 -21.60 18.74
CA ARG A 83 -0.65 -22.42 18.67
C ARG A 83 -0.37 -23.90 18.95
N GLU A 84 0.74 -24.42 18.44
CA GLU A 84 1.17 -25.80 18.67
C GLU A 84 1.51 -26.04 20.14
N ARG A 85 2.23 -25.12 20.79
CA ARG A 85 2.53 -25.19 22.23
C ARG A 85 1.28 -25.11 23.10
N VAL A 86 0.34 -24.23 22.76
CA VAL A 86 -0.95 -24.13 23.47
C VAL A 86 -1.77 -25.40 23.30
N ALA A 87 -1.81 -25.98 22.10
CA ALA A 87 -2.50 -27.25 21.86
C ALA A 87 -1.85 -28.43 22.62
N ALA A 88 -0.53 -28.35 22.89
CA ALA A 88 0.20 -29.29 23.74
C ALA A 88 0.06 -29.01 25.25
N CYS A 89 -0.84 -28.11 25.66
CA CYS A 89 -1.07 -27.72 27.06
C CYS A 89 0.18 -27.13 27.76
N ASP A 90 1.08 -26.47 27.02
CA ASP A 90 2.26 -25.82 27.59
C ASP A 90 1.88 -24.51 28.31
N VAL A 91 1.91 -24.55 29.64
CA VAL A 91 1.56 -23.42 30.54
C VAL A 91 2.59 -22.29 30.48
N LYS A 92 3.78 -22.52 29.89
CA LYS A 92 4.86 -21.52 29.74
C LYS A 92 4.93 -20.94 28.33
N ALA A 93 3.92 -21.16 27.49
CA ALA A 93 3.88 -20.59 26.16
C ALA A 93 3.64 -19.07 26.22
N GLU A 94 4.67 -18.29 25.92
CA GLU A 94 4.54 -16.84 25.79
C GLU A 94 3.91 -16.49 24.44
N LYS A 95 2.88 -15.64 24.47
CA LYS A 95 2.18 -15.19 23.27
C LYS A 95 3.06 -14.21 22.48
N PRO A 96 3.30 -14.44 21.18
CA PRO A 96 4.10 -13.51 20.39
C PRO A 96 3.41 -12.15 20.28
N SER A 97 4.22 -11.08 20.20
CA SER A 97 3.73 -9.70 20.06
C SER A 97 2.80 -9.56 18.85
N ASN A 98 3.25 -10.05 17.69
CA ASN A 98 2.45 -10.11 16.48
C ASN A 98 1.82 -11.50 16.32
N PHE A 99 0.56 -11.64 16.76
CA PHE A 99 -0.18 -12.89 16.63
C PHE A 99 -1.04 -12.91 15.36
N ILE A 100 -0.51 -13.54 14.31
CA ILE A 100 -1.12 -13.51 12.97
C ILE A 100 -1.52 -14.92 12.50
N ARG A 101 -2.48 -14.96 11.57
CA ARG A 101 -2.92 -16.21 10.94
C ARG A 101 -1.92 -16.66 9.87
N LEU A 102 -2.01 -17.92 9.48
CA LEU A 102 -1.29 -18.42 8.32
C LEU A 102 -1.91 -17.87 7.03
N PHE A 103 -1.05 -17.48 6.10
CA PHE A 103 -1.42 -17.03 4.77
C PHE A 103 -0.75 -17.91 3.72
N ILE A 104 -1.49 -18.24 2.65
CA ILE A 104 -0.93 -18.87 1.46
C ILE A 104 -0.06 -17.88 0.69
N ASP A 105 0.84 -18.40 -0.15
CA ASP A 105 1.82 -17.60 -0.88
C ASP A 105 1.15 -16.54 -1.76
N ASP A 106 0.05 -16.90 -2.43
CA ASP A 106 -0.74 -16.01 -3.28
C ASP A 106 -1.31 -14.82 -2.50
N ALA A 107 -1.81 -15.04 -1.29
CA ALA A 107 -2.41 -13.98 -0.47
C ALA A 107 -1.37 -12.94 -0.03
N ILE A 108 -0.17 -13.41 0.35
CA ILE A 108 0.94 -12.51 0.68
C ILE A 108 1.41 -11.79 -0.60
N GLY A 109 1.53 -12.52 -1.71
CA GLY A 109 1.93 -11.96 -2.99
C GLY A 109 0.99 -10.85 -3.50
N GLN A 110 -0.32 -11.04 -3.38
CA GLN A 110 -1.33 -10.03 -3.74
C GLN A 110 -1.27 -8.80 -2.82
N ALA A 111 -1.07 -9.00 -1.53
CA ALA A 111 -0.88 -7.88 -0.59
C ALA A 111 0.35 -7.05 -0.96
N LEU A 112 1.48 -7.71 -1.28
CA LEU A 112 2.70 -7.03 -1.71
C LEU A 112 2.52 -6.28 -3.03
N PHE A 113 1.86 -6.90 -4.01
CA PHE A 113 1.53 -6.24 -5.26
C PHE A 113 0.72 -4.96 -5.02
N THR A 114 -0.26 -5.02 -4.13
CA THR A 114 -1.11 -3.87 -3.77
C THR A 114 -0.32 -2.74 -3.14
N PHE A 115 0.58 -3.02 -2.20
CA PHE A 115 1.44 -2.00 -1.59
C PHE A 115 2.37 -1.33 -2.61
N LEU A 116 2.96 -2.13 -3.51
CA LEU A 116 3.89 -1.60 -4.51
C LEU A 116 3.15 -0.75 -5.55
N PHE A 117 2.01 -1.25 -6.04
CA PHE A 117 1.18 -0.53 -7.00
C PHE A 117 0.67 0.80 -6.42
N ALA A 118 0.11 0.77 -5.21
CA ALA A 118 -0.43 1.97 -4.57
C ALA A 118 0.63 3.05 -4.31
N SER A 119 1.86 2.66 -3.94
CA SER A 119 2.93 3.62 -3.65
C SER A 119 3.54 4.24 -4.92
N GLN A 120 3.73 3.47 -5.98
CA GLN A 120 4.46 3.92 -7.14
C GLN A 120 3.72 4.99 -7.95
N ASP A 121 2.44 4.77 -8.25
CA ASP A 121 1.65 5.73 -9.05
C ASP A 121 1.41 7.03 -8.30
N ALA A 122 1.15 6.95 -6.99
CA ALA A 122 0.92 8.13 -6.15
C ALA A 122 2.18 9.00 -6.04
N SER A 123 3.33 8.40 -5.69
CA SER A 123 4.59 9.14 -5.53
C SER A 123 5.08 9.71 -6.86
N SER A 124 5.08 8.92 -7.94
CA SER A 124 5.57 9.40 -9.24
C SER A 124 4.73 10.55 -9.80
N SER A 125 3.39 10.47 -9.67
CA SER A 125 2.49 11.56 -10.07
C SER A 125 2.71 12.82 -9.24
N ALA A 126 2.80 12.70 -7.91
CA ALA A 126 3.09 13.84 -7.03
C ALA A 126 4.42 14.51 -7.39
N THR A 127 5.49 13.73 -7.56
CA THR A 127 6.80 14.27 -7.90
C THR A 127 6.81 14.95 -9.27
N ASN A 128 6.12 14.39 -10.26
CA ASN A 128 6.01 15.02 -11.58
C ASN A 128 5.29 16.38 -11.50
N TRP A 129 4.18 16.46 -10.76
CA TRP A 129 3.48 17.72 -10.53
C TRP A 129 4.32 18.73 -9.74
N LEU A 130 5.11 18.27 -8.75
CA LEU A 130 6.01 19.14 -8.00
C LEU A 130 6.99 19.84 -8.94
N PHE A 131 7.69 19.08 -9.78
CA PHE A 131 8.65 19.66 -10.72
C PHE A 131 7.99 20.60 -11.72
N GLN A 132 6.82 20.24 -12.24
CA GLN A 132 6.07 21.11 -13.15
C GLN A 132 5.70 22.45 -12.49
N VAL A 133 5.22 22.43 -11.25
CA VAL A 133 4.82 23.65 -10.51
C VAL A 133 6.04 24.49 -10.18
N LEU A 134 7.13 23.88 -9.71
CA LEU A 134 8.38 24.59 -9.39
C LEU A 134 9.00 25.23 -10.63
N ALA A 135 8.93 24.58 -11.79
CA ALA A 135 9.40 25.15 -13.06
C ALA A 135 8.62 26.42 -13.47
N GLN A 136 7.34 26.52 -13.08
CA GLN A 136 6.49 27.69 -13.34
C GLN A 136 6.57 28.75 -12.24
N ARG A 137 7.17 28.42 -11.10
CA ARG A 137 7.23 29.25 -9.89
C ARG A 137 8.67 29.35 -9.36
N PRO A 138 9.55 30.05 -10.09
CA PRO A 138 10.94 30.23 -9.67
C PRO A 138 11.05 30.90 -8.29
N ASP A 139 10.10 31.79 -7.95
CA ASP A 139 10.00 32.43 -6.64
C ASP A 139 9.87 31.44 -5.48
N ILE A 140 9.13 30.34 -5.69
CA ILE A 140 8.97 29.27 -4.70
C ILE A 140 10.21 28.37 -4.68
N LEU A 141 10.75 28.05 -5.86
CA LEU A 141 11.94 27.21 -6.00
C LEU A 141 13.16 27.83 -5.31
N ASP A 142 13.40 29.13 -5.51
CA ASP A 142 14.53 29.85 -4.92
C ASP A 142 14.44 29.80 -3.39
N ARG A 143 13.26 30.07 -2.84
CA ARG A 143 13.02 30.03 -1.40
C ARG A 143 13.16 28.62 -0.80
N LEU A 144 12.74 27.59 -1.54
CA LEU A 144 12.95 26.19 -1.16
C LEU A 144 14.44 25.82 -1.19
N TRP A 145 15.18 26.34 -2.17
CA TRP A 145 16.62 26.16 -2.27
C TRP A 145 17.36 26.82 -1.11
N GLU A 146 16.99 28.06 -0.76
CA GLU A 146 17.55 28.79 0.37
C GLU A 146 17.36 28.03 1.69
N GLU A 147 16.15 27.54 1.97
CA GLU A 147 15.87 26.75 3.18
C GLU A 147 16.73 25.47 3.22
N ASN A 148 16.80 24.73 2.10
CA ASN A 148 17.58 23.50 2.02
C ASN A 148 19.09 23.75 2.18
N LEU A 149 19.60 24.85 1.62
CA LEU A 149 21.00 25.22 1.73
C LEU A 149 21.35 25.68 3.15
N ALA A 150 20.49 26.48 3.77
CA ALA A 150 20.66 26.94 5.15
C ALA A 150 20.65 25.76 6.13
N ALA A 151 19.74 24.80 5.97
CA ALA A 151 19.68 23.60 6.79
C ALA A 151 20.97 22.74 6.70
N ARG A 152 21.69 22.83 5.57
CA ARG A 152 22.97 22.14 5.37
C ARG A 152 24.19 23.02 5.66
N GLY A 153 24.00 24.21 6.23
CA GLY A 153 25.09 25.13 6.56
C GLY A 153 25.85 25.65 5.34
N GLY A 154 25.18 25.77 4.19
CA GLY A 154 25.81 26.23 2.95
C GLY A 154 26.48 25.13 2.11
N ASP A 155 26.60 23.90 2.63
CA ASP A 155 27.21 22.79 1.91
C ASP A 155 26.15 21.98 1.13
N ARG A 156 26.24 22.05 -0.20
CA ARG A 156 25.35 21.30 -1.11
C ARG A 156 25.62 19.79 -1.11
N SER A 157 26.82 19.36 -0.72
CA SER A 157 27.25 17.96 -0.73
C SER A 157 26.94 17.22 0.58
N LYS A 158 26.74 17.97 1.67
CA LYS A 158 26.38 17.41 2.98
C LYS A 158 25.08 16.62 2.87
N ALA A 159 25.06 15.36 3.29
CA ALA A 159 23.85 14.55 3.34
C ALA A 159 22.80 15.14 4.32
N ALA A 160 21.52 14.95 4.02
CA ALA A 160 20.45 15.27 4.98
C ALA A 160 20.14 14.02 5.79
N ASP A 161 20.11 14.18 7.10
CA ASP A 161 19.55 13.20 8.02
C ASP A 161 18.05 13.47 8.25
N LEU A 162 17.40 12.59 9.02
CA LEU A 162 15.98 12.72 9.31
C LEU A 162 15.66 14.03 10.03
N ALA A 163 16.49 14.43 11.00
CA ALA A 163 16.31 15.66 11.75
C ALA A 163 16.38 16.91 10.84
N THR A 164 17.30 16.91 9.87
CA THR A 164 17.39 17.98 8.86
C THR A 164 16.11 18.04 8.04
N LEU A 165 15.60 16.90 7.55
CA LEU A 165 14.38 16.85 6.74
C LEU A 165 13.13 17.31 7.51
N GLU A 166 13.02 16.91 8.77
CA GLU A 166 11.93 17.32 9.66
C GLU A 166 11.96 18.83 9.97
N GLY A 167 13.15 19.45 9.94
CA GLY A 167 13.34 20.88 10.13
C GLY A 167 12.94 21.76 8.93
N LEU A 168 12.72 21.19 7.74
CA LEU A 168 12.40 21.95 6.52
C LEU A 168 10.92 22.33 6.46
N THR A 169 10.55 23.35 7.23
CA THR A 169 9.16 23.81 7.39
C THR A 169 8.51 24.31 6.10
N TYR A 170 9.24 25.07 5.29
CA TYR A 170 8.75 25.62 4.02
C TYR A 170 8.65 24.52 2.96
N ASN A 171 9.63 23.63 2.87
CA ASN A 171 9.55 22.43 2.04
C ASN A 171 8.29 21.60 2.37
N ALA A 172 8.04 21.33 3.65
CA ALA A 172 6.83 20.63 4.08
C ALA A 172 5.55 21.38 3.69
N ALA A 173 5.53 22.72 3.77
CA ALA A 173 4.41 23.54 3.32
C ALA A 173 4.19 23.45 1.80
N VAL A 174 5.27 23.47 1.00
CA VAL A 174 5.21 23.32 -0.46
C VAL A 174 4.66 21.94 -0.84
N VAL A 175 5.12 20.87 -0.19
CA VAL A 175 4.60 19.51 -0.43
C VAL A 175 3.12 19.42 -0.05
N LYS A 176 2.71 19.97 1.10
CA LYS A 176 1.30 19.98 1.51
C LYS A 176 0.43 20.77 0.54
N GLU A 177 0.88 21.92 0.09
CA GLU A 177 0.15 22.76 -0.86
C GLU A 177 0.04 22.09 -2.24
N LEU A 178 1.10 21.41 -2.68
CA LEU A 178 1.05 20.58 -3.88
C LEU A 178 -0.01 19.49 -3.75
N LEU A 179 -0.02 18.75 -2.64
CA LEU A 179 -0.99 17.67 -2.43
C LEU A 179 -2.43 18.21 -2.31
N ARG A 180 -2.62 19.44 -1.82
CA ARG A 180 -3.91 20.13 -1.83
C ARG A 180 -4.35 20.52 -3.24
N TYR A 181 -3.43 20.99 -4.09
CA TYR A 181 -3.72 21.51 -5.43
C TYR A 181 -3.77 20.42 -6.52
N ARG A 182 -2.93 19.39 -6.38
CA ARG A 182 -2.75 18.25 -7.30
C ARG A 182 -2.59 16.94 -6.52
N PRO A 183 -3.64 16.48 -5.82
CA PRO A 183 -3.61 15.19 -5.14
C PRO A 183 -3.45 14.05 -6.18
N PRO A 184 -2.58 13.05 -5.93
CA PRO A 184 -2.43 11.91 -6.85
C PRO A 184 -3.70 11.04 -6.97
N VAL A 185 -4.50 10.99 -5.90
CA VAL A 185 -5.75 10.23 -5.83
C VAL A 185 -6.84 11.19 -5.36
N ILE A 186 -7.85 11.39 -6.21
CA ILE A 186 -8.96 12.34 -5.96
C ILE A 186 -10.17 11.70 -5.29
N PHE A 187 -10.36 10.38 -5.41
CA PHE A 187 -11.42 9.66 -4.73
C PHE A 187 -11.04 8.19 -4.56
N VAL A 188 -11.59 7.56 -3.52
CA VAL A 188 -11.58 6.10 -3.32
C VAL A 188 -13.03 5.67 -3.07
N PRO A 189 -13.63 4.84 -3.93
CA PRO A 189 -14.98 4.37 -3.70
C PRO A 189 -15.06 3.46 -2.47
N TYR A 190 -16.10 3.67 -1.66
CA TYR A 190 -16.46 2.82 -0.52
C TYR A 190 -17.68 1.97 -0.88
N LEU A 191 -17.76 0.77 -0.30
CA LEU A 191 -18.94 -0.08 -0.38
C LEU A 191 -19.67 -0.09 0.96
N ALA A 192 -20.96 0.23 0.94
CA ALA A 192 -21.81 0.12 2.13
C ALA A 192 -22.05 -1.37 2.48
N VAL A 193 -21.35 -1.90 3.48
CA VAL A 193 -21.52 -3.29 3.94
C VAL A 193 -22.83 -3.53 4.71
N LYS A 194 -23.47 -2.44 5.15
CA LYS A 194 -24.78 -2.38 5.82
C LYS A 194 -25.43 -1.03 5.55
N ASP A 195 -26.73 -0.95 5.81
CA ASP A 195 -27.45 0.32 5.77
C ASP A 195 -26.77 1.32 6.71
N SER A 196 -26.32 2.44 6.14
CA SER A 196 -25.45 3.40 6.84
C SER A 196 -25.99 4.82 6.69
N PRO A 197 -26.34 5.52 7.78
CA PRO A 197 -26.75 6.92 7.71
C PRO A 197 -25.55 7.77 7.28
N VAL A 198 -25.70 8.53 6.19
CA VAL A 198 -24.66 9.43 5.69
C VAL A 198 -25.00 10.88 6.04
N THR A 199 -26.28 11.22 6.09
CA THR A 199 -26.78 12.51 6.59
C THR A 199 -27.98 12.26 7.52
N GLN A 200 -28.46 13.30 8.19
CA GLN A 200 -29.65 13.19 9.04
C GLN A 200 -30.91 12.73 8.29
N GLY A 201 -30.97 12.93 6.97
CA GLY A 201 -32.14 12.59 6.14
C GLY A 201 -31.92 11.44 5.15
N TYR A 202 -30.74 10.82 5.11
CA TYR A 202 -30.42 9.81 4.12
C TYR A 202 -29.56 8.68 4.68
N THR A 203 -30.08 7.47 4.53
CA THR A 203 -29.40 6.21 4.81
C THR A 203 -29.07 5.52 3.50
N VAL A 204 -27.77 5.34 3.25
CA VAL A 204 -27.31 4.58 2.10
C VAL A 204 -27.61 3.10 2.34
N PRO A 205 -28.32 2.42 1.41
CA PRO A 205 -28.61 1.00 1.57
C PRO A 205 -27.36 0.15 1.37
N LYS A 206 -27.33 -1.00 2.04
CA LYS A 206 -26.32 -2.03 1.85
C LYS A 206 -26.11 -2.36 0.37
N GLY A 207 -24.85 -2.47 -0.05
CA GLY A 207 -24.45 -2.76 -1.42
C GLY A 207 -24.26 -1.52 -2.28
N SER A 208 -24.60 -0.33 -1.79
CA SER A 208 -24.35 0.91 -2.52
C SER A 208 -22.88 1.30 -2.50
N MET A 209 -22.42 1.89 -3.61
CA MET A 209 -21.12 2.53 -3.70
C MET A 209 -21.23 4.00 -3.28
N ILE A 210 -20.33 4.44 -2.41
CA ILE A 210 -20.22 5.83 -1.94
C ILE A 210 -18.88 6.37 -2.43
N ILE A 211 -18.88 7.47 -3.16
CA ILE A 211 -17.66 8.15 -3.62
C ILE A 211 -17.56 9.46 -2.83
N PRO A 212 -16.60 9.59 -1.90
CA PRO A 212 -16.34 10.87 -1.26
C PRO A 212 -15.76 11.82 -2.30
N ALA A 213 -16.36 12.99 -2.42
CA ALA A 213 -15.85 14.10 -3.20
C ALA A 213 -14.99 15.03 -2.33
#